data_AF-A0A7C4ITQ4-F1
#
_entry.id   AF-A0A7C4ITQ4-F1
#
_cell.length_a   1.000
_cell.length_b   1.000
_cell.length_c   1.000
_cell.angle_alpha   90.00
_cell.angle_beta   90.00
_cell.angle_gamma   90.00
#
_symmetry.space_group_name_H-M   'P 1'
#
loop_
_entity.id
_entity.type
_entity.pdbx_description
1 polymer ?
#
loop_
_entity_poly.entity_id
_entity_poly.type
_entity_poly.pdbx_seq_one_letter_code
_entity_poly.pdbx_strand_id
1 'polypeptide(L)'
;MPQTSTKGSLIKKLEALSKISQAISSDLYLEDILSLVVVVTAEVMKSKICSLWLIDERDHTLKIRATQAMSEEYLRERTLKLGEGVVGHV
;
A
#
# COMPACT_ATOMS: atom_id res chain seq x y z
N MET A 1 22.32 -22.78 18.57
CA MET A 1 21.87 -21.37 18.68
C MET A 1 21.65 -20.81 17.27
N PRO A 2 20.47 -20.25 16.93
CA PRO A 2 20.10 -19.91 15.55
C PRO A 2 20.39 -18.43 15.22
N GLN A 3 21.09 -18.15 14.11
CA GLN A 3 21.40 -16.78 13.62
C GLN A 3 20.97 -16.55 12.16
N THR A 4 20.14 -17.42 11.57
CA THR A 4 19.85 -17.44 10.12
C THR A 4 18.58 -16.70 9.67
N SER A 5 17.82 -16.08 10.58
CA SER A 5 16.49 -15.52 10.24
C SER A 5 16.50 -14.10 9.63
N THR A 6 17.53 -13.30 9.87
CA THR A 6 17.57 -11.87 9.46
C THR A 6 17.93 -11.66 7.99
N LYS A 7 18.80 -12.52 7.42
CA LYS A 7 19.28 -12.40 6.02
C LYS A 7 18.15 -12.59 5.01
N GLY A 8 17.25 -13.55 5.26
CA GLY A 8 16.09 -13.80 4.40
C GLY A 8 15.06 -12.66 4.42
N SER A 9 14.94 -11.94 5.54
CA SER A 9 14.04 -10.78 5.65
C SER A 9 14.53 -9.58 4.83
N LEU A 10 15.83 -9.30 4.84
CA LEU A 10 16.41 -8.22 4.02
C LEU A 10 16.31 -8.50 2.52
N ILE A 11 16.55 -9.75 2.09
CA ILE A 11 16.45 -10.14 0.68
C ILE A 11 15.01 -9.92 0.18
N LYS A 12 14.00 -10.34 0.94
CA LYS A 12 12.59 -10.10 0.60
C LYS A 12 12.24 -8.62 0.49
N LYS A 13 12.79 -7.76 1.36
CA LYS A 13 12.59 -6.30 1.29
C LYS A 13 13.22 -5.70 0.02
N LEU A 14 14.41 -6.18 -0.35
CA LEU A 14 15.09 -5.74 -1.57
C LEU A 14 14.34 -6.19 -2.84
N GLU A 15 13.82 -7.42 -2.85
CA GLU A 15 12.99 -7.93 -3.94
C GLU A 15 11.68 -7.14 -4.08
N ALA A 16 11.02 -6.84 -2.96
CA ALA A 16 9.83 -5.98 -2.95
C ALA A 16 10.12 -4.60 -3.52
N LEU A 17 11.20 -3.96 -3.07
CA LEU A 17 11.62 -2.64 -3.57
C LEU A 17 11.95 -2.68 -5.07
N SER A 18 12.65 -3.71 -5.53
CA SER A 18 12.99 -3.89 -6.95
C SER A 18 11.75 -4.08 -7.82
N LYS A 19 10.76 -4.87 -7.36
CA LYS A 19 9.47 -5.03 -8.06
C LYS A 19 8.70 -3.73 -8.16
N ILE A 20 8.67 -2.94 -7.07
CA ILE A 20 8.02 -1.63 -7.06
C ILE A 20 8.72 -0.68 -8.05
N SER A 21 10.05 -0.63 -8.03
CA SER A 21 10.82 0.22 -8.95
C SER A 21 10.61 -0.14 -10.42
N GLN A 22 10.52 -1.44 -10.74
CA GLN A 22 10.20 -1.92 -12.09
C GLN A 22 8.79 -1.55 -12.51
N ALA A 23 7.81 -1.67 -11.61
CA ALA A 23 6.44 -1.32 -11.89
C ALA A 23 6.30 0.19 -12.19
N ILE A 24 6.96 1.05 -11.40
CA ILE A 24 7.00 2.51 -11.62
C ILE A 24 7.64 2.87 -12.97
N SER A 25 8.66 2.12 -13.40
CA SER A 25 9.41 2.40 -14.62
C SER A 25 8.80 1.78 -15.88
N SER A 26 7.67 1.08 -15.75
CA SER A 26 6.95 0.47 -16.86
C SER A 26 5.73 1.32 -17.23
N ASP A 27 5.13 1.08 -18.40
CA ASP A 27 3.85 1.68 -18.82
C ASP A 27 2.64 1.20 -17.97
N LEU A 28 2.87 0.68 -16.76
CA LEU A 28 1.81 0.28 -15.85
C LEU A 28 1.03 1.50 -15.38
N TYR A 29 -0.29 1.39 -15.42
CA TYR A 29 -1.19 2.41 -14.92
C TYR A 29 -0.96 2.59 -13.41
N LEU A 30 -1.07 3.83 -12.92
CA LEU A 30 -0.85 4.18 -11.51
C LEU A 30 -1.60 3.25 -10.55
N GLU A 31 -2.80 2.85 -10.92
CA GLU A 31 -3.67 1.92 -10.20
C GLU A 31 -3.03 0.53 -9.98
N ASP A 32 -2.32 0.02 -11.00
CA ASP A 32 -1.68 -1.28 -10.96
C ASP A 32 -0.45 -1.25 -10.04
N ILE A 33 0.31 -0.16 -10.09
CA ILE A 33 1.46 0.06 -9.20
C ILE A 33 1.00 0.12 -7.74
N LEU A 34 -0.03 0.93 -7.45
CA LEU A 34 -0.55 1.07 -6.08
C LEU A 34 -1.11 -0.27 -5.56
N SER A 35 -1.79 -1.04 -6.41
CA SER A 35 -2.26 -2.38 -6.08
C SER A 35 -1.11 -3.33 -5.75
N LEU A 36 -0.06 -3.35 -6.56
CA LEU A 36 1.12 -4.18 -6.31
C LEU A 36 1.81 -3.80 -4.98
N VAL A 37 1.98 -2.51 -4.72
CA VAL A 37 2.59 -2.02 -3.46
C VAL A 37 1.79 -2.52 -2.25
N VAL A 38 0.46 -2.38 -2.29
CA VAL A 38 -0.42 -2.83 -1.20
C VAL A 38 -0.29 -4.33 -0.96
N VAL A 39 -0.33 -5.14 -2.02
CA VAL A 39 -0.23 -6.61 -1.92
C VAL A 39 1.11 -7.02 -1.33
N VAL A 40 2.21 -6.53 -1.90
CA VAL A 40 3.56 -6.90 -1.46
C VAL A 40 3.82 -6.42 -0.02
N THR A 41 3.38 -5.21 0.32
CA THR A 41 3.53 -4.68 1.68
C THR A 41 2.73 -5.50 2.70
N ALA A 42 1.49 -5.85 2.38
CA ALA A 42 0.67 -6.67 3.26
C ALA A 42 1.30 -8.04 3.54
N GLU A 43 1.81 -8.70 2.49
CA GLU A 43 2.48 -10.00 2.60
C GLU A 43 3.75 -9.92 3.46
N VAL A 44 4.61 -8.93 3.20
CA VAL A 44 5.88 -8.75 3.93
C VAL A 44 5.63 -8.41 5.40
N MET A 45 4.62 -7.55 5.66
CA MET A 45 4.24 -7.13 7.00
C MET A 45 3.35 -8.16 7.73
N LYS A 46 2.92 -9.23 7.03
CA LYS A 46 1.94 -10.20 7.52
C LYS A 46 0.66 -9.53 8.04
N SER A 47 0.23 -8.46 7.37
CA SER A 47 -0.98 -7.73 7.75
C SER A 47 -2.22 -8.40 7.16
N LYS A 48 -3.34 -8.33 7.88
CA LYS A 48 -4.65 -8.77 7.38
C LYS A 48 -5.25 -7.78 6.38
N ILE A 49 -4.91 -6.49 6.52
CA ILE A 49 -5.42 -5.41 5.69
C ILE A 49 -4.28 -4.42 5.46
N CYS A 50 -4.13 -3.97 4.22
CA CYS A 50 -3.26 -2.86 3.85
C CYS A 50 -4.01 -2.01 2.82
N SER A 51 -3.91 -0.69 2.96
CA SER A 51 -4.54 0.26 2.04
C SER A 51 -3.63 1.46 1.82
N LEU A 52 -3.61 1.97 0.60
CA LEU A 52 -3.00 3.26 0.27
C LEU A 52 -4.09 4.31 0.07
N TRP A 53 -3.88 5.45 0.70
CA TRP A 53 -4.72 6.62 0.60
C TRP A 53 -3.95 7.71 -0.12
N LEU A 54 -4.58 8.34 -1.11
CA LEU A 54 -4.04 9.53 -1.75
C LEU A 54 -4.90 10.74 -1.41
N ILE A 55 -4.24 11.89 -1.30
CA ILE A 55 -4.90 13.18 -1.19
C ILE A 55 -5.38 13.59 -2.59
N ASP A 56 -6.66 13.95 -2.71
CA ASP A 56 -7.19 14.71 -3.84
C ASP A 56 -7.07 16.20 -3.50
N GLU A 57 -6.14 16.89 -4.17
CA GLU A 57 -5.82 18.29 -3.88
C GLU A 57 -6.97 19.25 -4.21
N ARG A 58 -7.91 18.83 -5.07
CA ARG A 58 -9.04 19.68 -5.49
C ARG A 58 -10.03 19.90 -4.36
N ASP A 59 -10.29 18.87 -3.57
CA ASP A 59 -11.27 18.88 -2.48
C ASP A 59 -10.64 18.72 -1.09
N HIS A 60 -9.31 18.58 -1.01
CA HIS A 60 -8.55 18.36 0.24
C HIS A 60 -9.07 17.14 1.02
N THR A 61 -9.31 16.06 0.29
CA THR A 61 -9.79 14.81 0.87
C THR A 61 -8.85 13.64 0.60
N LEU A 62 -8.87 12.66 1.49
CA LEU A 62 -8.15 11.40 1.40
C LEU A 62 -9.07 10.34 0.82
N LYS A 63 -8.62 9.66 -0.24
CA LYS A 63 -9.36 8.58 -0.91
C LYS A 63 -8.52 7.32 -0.98
N ILE A 64 -9.13 6.17 -0.71
CA ILE A 64 -8.47 4.88 -0.91
C ILE A 64 -8.24 4.68 -2.41
N ARG A 65 -6.99 4.41 -2.80
CA ARG A 65 -6.61 4.14 -4.20
C ARG A 65 -6.16 2.70 -4.45
N ALA A 66 -5.80 1.99 -3.38
CA ALA A 66 -5.57 0.55 -3.43
C ALA A 66 -5.81 -0.06 -2.04
N THR A 67 -6.34 -1.28 -1.98
CA THR A 67 -6.53 -2.01 -0.73
C THR A 67 -6.54 -3.52 -0.97
N GLN A 68 -6.03 -4.31 -0.02
CA GLN A 68 -6.15 -5.77 -0.01
C GLN A 68 -7.41 -6.24 0.77
N ALA A 69 -8.28 -5.32 1.19
CA ALA A 69 -9.47 -5.66 1.96
C ALA A 69 -10.41 -6.59 1.16
N MET A 70 -10.98 -7.58 1.84
CA MET A 70 -11.81 -8.63 1.21
C MET A 70 -13.22 -8.16 0.80
N SER A 71 -13.64 -6.93 1.11
CA SER A 71 -14.96 -6.44 0.75
C SER A 71 -14.90 -5.20 -0.14
N GLU A 72 -15.65 -5.25 -1.25
CA GLU A 72 -15.88 -4.11 -2.15
C GLU A 72 -16.45 -2.89 -1.42
N GLU A 73 -17.11 -3.08 -0.28
CA GLU A 73 -17.61 -2.00 0.58
C GLU A 73 -16.48 -1.10 1.11
N TYR A 74 -15.26 -1.63 1.29
CA TYR A 74 -14.11 -0.79 1.67
C TYR A 74 -13.55 0.02 0.51
N LEU A 75 -13.80 -0.41 -0.73
CA LEU A 75 -13.45 0.34 -1.94
C LEU A 75 -14.53 1.38 -2.29
N ARG A 76 -15.79 1.14 -1.89
CA ARG A 76 -16.87 2.10 -2.06
C ARG A 76 -16.71 3.28 -1.10
N GLU A 77 -16.17 4.36 -1.65
CA GLU A 77 -16.51 5.75 -1.27
C GLU A 77 -16.11 6.23 0.12
N ARG A 78 -15.12 5.62 0.78
CA ARG A 78 -14.53 6.25 1.98
C ARG A 78 -13.62 7.40 1.58
N THR A 79 -14.22 8.58 1.50
CA THR A 79 -13.52 9.86 1.43
C THR A 79 -13.45 10.42 2.85
N LEU A 80 -12.25 10.71 3.33
CA LEU A 80 -12.03 11.38 4.61
C LEU A 80 -11.51 12.79 4.38
N LYS A 81 -11.84 13.74 5.24
CA LYS A 81 -11.16 15.05 5.20
C LYS A 81 -9.78 14.96 5.82
N LEU A 82 -8.88 15.88 5.44
CA LEU A 82 -7.69 16.11 6.24
C LEU A 82 -8.07 16.48 7.67
N GLY A 83 -7.38 15.92 8.65
CA GLY A 83 -7.72 16.03 10.07
C GLY A 83 -8.89 15.15 10.53
N GLU A 84 -9.38 14.22 9.70
CA GLU A 84 -10.42 13.27 10.08
C GLU A 84 -9.88 11.84 10.22
N GLY A 85 -10.20 11.20 11.35
CA GLY A 85 -9.74 9.84 11.65
C GLY A 85 -8.22 9.74 11.78
N VAL A 86 -7.71 8.53 12.01
CA VAL A 86 -6.24 8.34 12.19
C VAL A 86 -5.48 8.75 10.93
N VAL A 87 -5.99 8.38 9.75
CA VAL A 87 -5.32 8.65 8.47
C VAL A 87 -5.24 10.14 8.16
N GLY A 88 -6.24 10.94 8.56
CA GLY A 88 -6.23 12.39 8.34
C GLY A 88 -5.30 13.17 9.27
N HIS A 89 -4.78 12.56 10.34
CA HIS A 89 -3.93 13.22 11.34
C HIS A 89 -2.43 12.91 11.23
N VAL A 90 -2.04 11.93 10.41
CA VAL A 90 -0.62 11.61 10.14
C VAL A 90 -0.08 12.50 9.03
#